data_AF-A0A264Y7A9-F1
#
_entry.id   AF-A0A264Y7A9-F1
#
_cell.length_a   1.000
_cell.length_b   1.000
_cell.length_c   1.000
_cell.angle_alpha   90.00
_cell.angle_beta   90.00
_cell.angle_gamma   90.00
#
_symmetry.space_group_name_H-M   'P 1'
#
loop_
_entity.id
_entity.type
_entity.pdbx_description
1 polymer ?
#
loop_
_entity_poly.entity_id
_entity_poly.type
_entity_poly.pdbx_seq_one_letter_code
_entity_poly.pdbx_strand_id
1 'polypeptide(L)'
;MKKLLSAILIAIAVITMASCGKAENSDNPKPPVTAEKTIFVFMPYSGNSGSLYYNFLTNIGDMERAIAENGGLGNTHLIVFIAKNGNVGNLINITYNGKRCVRDTVATYTSPTYLTTEGRTALLGQVKVYAPAKTYAMIVGCHGEGWLPSNGKKNVATRFFGGTSPEYQIEIPDFAKSITNAGMKMQFILFDDCYLSTIEVAYDLRTVTDHVIASTSEIMAFGMPYQNIFKYLMQTQPDYKSVCTEFHDFYSKYDMPYGAIGVTDCAYIDQMAALMKNINALHTINDADIDKIQDLDADHFTPTVYYDFGDYVKHLCADDGASLTEFNTLLSQLVPYKACTEKIYSYTGRKAIAVNAFSGMTTSDPSKHERVVETKTQTAWWKATH
;
A
#
# COMPACT_ATOMS: atom_id res chain seq x y z
N MET A 1 -59.99 57.58 23.66
CA MET A 1 -60.93 57.06 24.67
C MET A 1 -61.41 55.68 24.25
N LYS A 2 -61.30 54.71 25.17
CA LYS A 2 -62.02 53.41 25.28
C LYS A 2 -61.88 52.43 24.09
N LYS A 3 -61.16 51.29 24.25
CA LYS A 3 -61.61 50.02 24.88
C LYS A 3 -62.75 49.39 24.05
N LEU A 4 -62.79 48.12 23.63
CA LEU A 4 -62.24 46.86 24.18
C LEU A 4 -62.63 45.67 23.25
N LEU A 5 -61.83 44.58 23.27
CA LEU A 5 -62.14 43.15 22.99
C LEU A 5 -62.55 42.73 21.56
N SER A 6 -62.30 41.52 21.05
CA SER A 6 -61.41 40.37 21.32
C SER A 6 -61.71 39.34 20.23
N ALA A 7 -60.71 38.56 19.81
CA ALA A 7 -60.78 37.15 19.37
C ALA A 7 -59.85 36.85 18.18
N ILE A 8 -58.69 36.33 18.55
CA ILE A 8 -57.87 35.28 17.94
C ILE A 8 -58.46 34.66 16.65
N LEU A 9 -57.70 34.67 15.56
CA LEU A 9 -57.48 33.46 14.77
C LEU A 9 -56.10 33.49 14.09
N ILE A 10 -55.28 32.51 14.47
CA ILE A 10 -54.01 32.15 13.84
C ILE A 10 -54.34 31.47 12.51
N ALA A 11 -53.83 31.99 11.39
CA ALA A 11 -53.68 31.25 10.14
C ALA A 11 -52.58 31.91 9.29
N ILE A 12 -51.33 31.51 9.54
CA ILE A 12 -50.25 31.71 8.57
C ILE A 12 -50.57 30.79 7.40
N ALA A 13 -50.94 31.39 6.27
CA ALA A 13 -51.11 30.70 5.01
C ALA A 13 -49.74 30.16 4.54
N VAL A 14 -49.47 28.89 4.85
CA VAL A 14 -48.48 28.10 4.12
C VAL A 14 -49.06 27.88 2.73
N ILE A 15 -48.55 28.62 1.75
CA ILE A 15 -48.81 28.34 0.34
C ILE A 15 -48.08 27.03 0.02
N THR A 16 -48.78 25.92 0.17
CA THR A 16 -48.40 24.65 -0.42
C THR A 16 -48.59 24.76 -1.92
N MET A 17 -47.51 24.99 -2.67
CA MET A 17 -47.51 24.69 -4.10
C MET A 17 -47.48 23.17 -4.27
N ALA A 18 -48.68 22.59 -4.33
CA ALA A 18 -48.88 21.27 -4.90
C ALA A 18 -48.63 21.36 -6.41
N SER A 19 -47.39 21.08 -6.84
CA SER A 19 -47.11 20.73 -8.23
C SER A 19 -47.27 19.22 -8.37
N CYS A 20 -48.48 18.81 -8.69
CA CYS A 20 -48.73 17.51 -9.30
C CYS A 20 -48.59 17.72 -10.82
N GLY A 21 -47.42 17.38 -11.36
CA GLY A 21 -47.08 17.67 -12.74
C GLY A 21 -45.94 16.81 -13.25
N LYS A 22 -46.29 15.58 -13.67
CA LYS A 22 -45.54 14.66 -14.54
C LYS A 22 -44.19 14.14 -14.00
N ALA A 23 -44.07 12.81 -14.02
CA ALA A 23 -42.80 12.12 -13.82
C ALA A 23 -41.80 12.58 -14.90
N GLU A 24 -40.91 13.49 -14.53
CA GLU A 24 -39.66 13.68 -15.25
C GLU A 24 -38.79 12.46 -14.97
N ASN A 25 -38.51 11.68 -16.01
CA ASN A 25 -37.32 10.84 -16.05
C ASN A 25 -36.12 11.78 -15.91
N SER A 26 -35.71 12.06 -14.67
CA SER A 26 -34.45 12.74 -14.42
C SER A 26 -33.35 11.71 -14.63
N ASP A 27 -32.83 11.65 -15.85
CA ASP A 27 -31.58 10.98 -16.24
C ASP A 27 -30.33 11.62 -15.60
N ASN A 28 -30.50 12.43 -14.55
CA ASN A 28 -29.39 12.88 -13.74
C ASN A 28 -28.81 11.66 -13.01
N PRO A 29 -27.50 11.38 -13.13
CA PRO A 29 -26.87 10.31 -12.37
C PRO A 29 -27.21 10.52 -10.90
N LYS A 30 -27.86 9.55 -10.27
CA LYS A 30 -28.04 9.58 -8.82
C LYS A 30 -26.64 9.69 -8.19
N PRO A 31 -26.44 10.58 -7.21
CA PRO A 31 -25.16 10.66 -6.53
C PRO A 31 -24.81 9.28 -5.98
N PRO A 32 -23.54 8.85 -6.11
CA PRO A 32 -23.13 7.52 -5.69
C PRO A 32 -23.40 7.34 -4.19
N VAL A 33 -23.98 6.19 -3.83
CA VAL A 33 -24.33 5.87 -2.44
C VAL A 33 -23.04 5.67 -1.64
N THR A 34 -22.96 6.29 -0.47
CA THR A 34 -21.82 6.12 0.44
C THR A 34 -21.74 4.69 0.94
N ALA A 35 -20.64 4.00 0.65
CA ALA A 35 -20.39 2.63 1.08
C ALA A 35 -19.69 2.56 2.46
N GLU A 36 -19.58 1.36 3.04
CA GLU A 36 -18.70 1.18 4.21
C GLU A 36 -17.23 1.37 3.80
N LYS A 37 -16.83 0.77 2.67
CA LYS A 37 -15.45 0.79 2.19
C LYS A 37 -15.35 1.13 0.70
N THR A 38 -14.29 1.83 0.32
CA THR A 38 -13.79 1.88 -1.07
C THR A 38 -12.40 1.28 -1.12
N ILE A 39 -12.20 0.27 -1.96
CA ILE A 39 -10.86 -0.24 -2.31
C ILE A 39 -10.46 0.40 -3.63
N PHE A 40 -9.38 1.19 -3.60
CA PHE A 40 -8.77 1.78 -4.78
C PHE A 40 -7.56 0.96 -5.22
N VAL A 41 -7.59 0.41 -6.43
CA VAL A 41 -6.45 -0.29 -7.04
C VAL A 41 -5.73 0.70 -7.94
N PHE A 42 -4.46 0.96 -7.65
CA PHE A 42 -3.62 1.90 -8.37
C PHE A 42 -2.48 1.14 -9.06
N MET A 43 -2.63 0.95 -10.37
CA MET A 43 -1.65 0.26 -11.23
C MET A 43 -1.07 1.28 -12.23
N PRO A 44 -0.10 2.12 -11.80
CA PRO A 44 0.55 3.08 -12.68
C PRO A 44 1.40 2.37 -13.74
N TYR A 45 1.94 3.15 -14.68
CA TYR A 45 2.67 2.59 -15.79
C TYR A 45 3.97 1.93 -15.32
N SER A 46 4.09 0.62 -15.57
CA SER A 46 5.21 -0.22 -15.13
C SER A 46 6.39 -0.26 -16.10
N GLY A 47 6.40 0.57 -17.16
CA GLY A 47 7.46 0.59 -18.17
C GLY A 47 7.19 -0.24 -19.43
N ASN A 48 8.08 -0.10 -20.43
CA ASN A 48 8.00 -0.80 -21.72
C ASN A 48 8.63 -2.21 -21.63
N SER A 49 9.91 -2.27 -21.25
CA SER A 49 10.59 -3.53 -20.93
C SER A 49 10.24 -3.93 -19.50
N GLY A 50 9.87 -5.20 -19.31
CA GLY A 50 9.36 -5.68 -18.02
C GLY A 50 7.98 -5.13 -17.66
N SER A 51 7.16 -4.75 -18.65
CA SER A 51 5.81 -4.25 -18.38
C SER A 51 4.94 -5.31 -17.70
N LEU A 52 4.27 -4.93 -16.62
CA LEU A 52 3.36 -5.76 -15.83
C LEU A 52 1.89 -5.57 -16.22
N TYR A 53 1.59 -4.79 -17.27
CA TYR A 53 0.21 -4.46 -17.66
C TYR A 53 -0.69 -5.71 -17.86
N TYR A 54 -0.17 -6.77 -18.49
CA TYR A 54 -0.94 -8.00 -18.67
C TYR A 54 -1.11 -8.78 -17.36
N ASN A 55 -0.11 -8.75 -16.48
CA ASN A 55 -0.21 -9.31 -15.14
C ASN A 55 -1.29 -8.58 -14.33
N PHE A 56 -1.34 -7.25 -14.40
CA PHE A 56 -2.39 -6.44 -13.79
C PHE A 56 -3.79 -6.76 -14.32
N LEU A 57 -3.94 -7.03 -15.62
CA LEU A 57 -5.21 -7.50 -16.16
C LEU A 57 -5.63 -8.85 -15.60
N THR A 58 -4.68 -9.77 -15.40
CA THR A 58 -4.91 -11.04 -14.68
C THR A 58 -5.33 -10.75 -13.24
N ASN A 59 -4.60 -9.91 -12.50
CA ASN A 59 -4.93 -9.55 -11.12
C ASN A 59 -6.34 -8.96 -10.98
N ILE A 60 -6.73 -8.04 -11.88
CA ILE A 60 -8.10 -7.50 -11.91
C ILE A 60 -9.11 -8.63 -12.17
N GLY A 61 -8.82 -9.52 -13.12
CA GLY A 61 -9.67 -10.70 -13.37
C GLY A 61 -9.78 -11.63 -12.16
N ASP A 62 -8.71 -11.78 -11.38
CA ASP A 62 -8.67 -12.60 -10.16
C ASP A 62 -9.52 -11.96 -9.05
N MET A 63 -9.44 -10.63 -8.89
CA MET A 63 -10.35 -9.88 -8.01
C MET A 63 -11.82 -10.05 -8.43
N GLU A 64 -12.13 -9.99 -9.73
CA GLU A 64 -13.48 -10.22 -10.25
C GLU A 64 -13.99 -11.64 -9.98
N ARG A 65 -13.12 -12.66 -10.06
CA ARG A 65 -13.47 -14.03 -9.67
C ARG A 65 -13.75 -14.14 -8.18
N ALA A 66 -12.90 -13.56 -7.33
CA ALA A 66 -13.16 -13.50 -5.88
C ALA A 66 -14.49 -12.80 -5.55
N ILE A 67 -14.81 -11.70 -6.25
CA ILE A 67 -16.08 -10.99 -6.08
C ILE A 67 -17.26 -11.90 -6.45
N ALA A 68 -17.18 -12.62 -7.57
CA ALA A 68 -18.24 -13.53 -7.99
C ALA A 68 -18.42 -14.71 -7.03
N GLU A 69 -17.32 -15.31 -6.56
CA GLU A 69 -17.32 -16.38 -5.56
C GLU A 69 -17.89 -15.92 -4.21
N ASN A 70 -17.68 -14.65 -3.85
CA ASN A 70 -18.23 -14.03 -2.66
C ASN A 70 -19.69 -13.56 -2.81
N GLY A 71 -20.31 -13.76 -3.99
CA GLY A 71 -21.67 -13.33 -4.28
C GLY A 71 -21.82 -11.80 -4.47
N GLY A 72 -20.72 -11.08 -4.65
CA GLY A 72 -20.67 -9.64 -4.89
C GLY A 72 -19.71 -8.89 -3.96
N LEU A 73 -19.70 -7.58 -4.12
CA LEU A 73 -18.84 -6.64 -3.36
C LEU A 73 -19.38 -6.31 -1.96
N GLY A 74 -20.60 -6.74 -1.62
CA GLY A 74 -21.27 -6.29 -0.40
C GLY A 74 -21.43 -4.76 -0.38
N ASN A 75 -21.10 -4.11 0.74
CA ASN A 75 -21.12 -2.66 0.88
C ASN A 75 -19.72 -2.04 0.64
N THR A 76 -19.09 -2.42 -0.47
CA THR A 76 -17.74 -1.98 -0.87
C THR A 76 -17.76 -1.48 -2.32
N HIS A 77 -17.13 -0.34 -2.59
CA HIS A 77 -16.81 0.09 -3.95
C HIS A 77 -15.43 -0.43 -4.36
N LEU A 78 -15.27 -0.83 -5.62
CA LEU A 78 -13.98 -1.15 -6.23
C LEU A 78 -13.71 -0.21 -7.40
N ILE A 79 -12.72 0.65 -7.24
CA ILE A 79 -12.24 1.56 -8.28
C ILE A 79 -10.83 1.16 -8.68
N VAL A 80 -10.56 1.05 -9.98
CA VAL A 80 -9.26 0.67 -10.53
C VAL A 80 -8.74 1.77 -11.41
N PHE A 81 -7.57 2.31 -11.10
CA PHE A 81 -6.76 3.04 -12.06
C PHE A 81 -5.73 2.09 -12.67
N ILE A 82 -5.69 1.98 -14.00
CA ILE A 82 -4.69 1.19 -14.72
C ILE A 82 -4.12 1.96 -15.91
N ALA A 83 -2.79 2.08 -15.97
CA ALA A 83 -2.08 2.69 -17.08
C ALA A 83 -1.69 1.65 -18.14
N LYS A 84 -2.22 1.80 -19.36
CA LYS A 84 -1.89 0.94 -20.50
C LYS A 84 -0.51 1.22 -21.07
N ASN A 85 -0.11 2.48 -21.06
CA ASN A 85 1.21 2.93 -21.48
C ASN A 85 1.56 4.24 -20.76
N GLY A 86 2.75 4.80 -21.04
CA GLY A 86 3.24 6.03 -20.39
C GLY A 86 2.38 7.28 -20.61
N ASN A 87 1.35 7.25 -21.45
CA ASN A 87 0.45 8.39 -21.69
C ASN A 87 -1.02 8.08 -21.36
N VAL A 88 -1.45 6.82 -21.52
CA VAL A 88 -2.87 6.45 -21.43
C VAL A 88 -3.14 5.62 -20.19
N GLY A 89 -3.99 6.15 -19.31
CA GLY A 89 -4.53 5.42 -18.16
C GLY A 89 -6.05 5.57 -18.06
N ASN A 90 -6.70 4.61 -17.41
CA ASN A 90 -8.15 4.62 -17.23
C ASN A 90 -8.50 4.45 -15.75
N LEU A 91 -9.45 5.25 -15.28
CA LEU A 91 -10.16 5.04 -14.03
C LEU A 91 -11.43 4.25 -14.34
N ILE A 92 -11.59 3.09 -13.72
CA ILE A 92 -12.62 2.10 -14.01
C ILE A 92 -13.35 1.81 -12.71
N ASN A 93 -14.67 1.89 -12.73
CA ASN A 93 -15.53 1.39 -11.67
C ASN A 93 -15.87 -0.07 -11.97
N ILE A 94 -15.67 -0.96 -10.99
CA ILE A 94 -16.04 -2.37 -11.11
C ILE A 94 -17.24 -2.63 -10.20
N THR A 95 -18.36 -3.03 -10.79
CA THR A 95 -19.60 -3.39 -10.08
C THR A 95 -19.96 -4.86 -10.31
N TYR A 96 -20.85 -5.41 -9.48
CA TYR A 96 -21.37 -6.77 -9.65
C TYR A 96 -22.88 -6.73 -9.88
N ASN A 97 -23.35 -7.33 -10.98
CA ASN A 97 -24.76 -7.27 -11.37
C ASN A 97 -25.59 -8.50 -10.94
N GLY A 98 -25.07 -9.32 -10.02
CA GLY A 98 -25.69 -10.58 -9.60
C GLY A 98 -25.30 -11.80 -10.45
N LYS A 99 -24.54 -11.61 -11.54
CA LYS A 99 -24.02 -12.71 -12.37
C LYS A 99 -22.53 -12.58 -12.64
N ARG A 100 -22.08 -11.37 -12.99
CA ARG A 100 -20.68 -11.09 -13.32
C ARG A 100 -20.29 -9.67 -12.93
N CYS A 101 -18.99 -9.43 -12.84
CA CYS A 101 -18.46 -8.09 -12.77
C CYS A 101 -18.68 -7.32 -14.09
N VAL A 102 -18.93 -6.03 -13.96
CA VAL A 102 -19.06 -5.06 -15.05
C VAL A 102 -18.06 -3.95 -14.80
N ARG A 103 -17.32 -3.59 -15.85
CA ARG A 103 -16.30 -2.54 -15.82
C ARG A 103 -16.83 -1.32 -16.55
N ASP A 104 -16.96 -0.20 -15.84
CA ASP A 104 -17.41 1.08 -16.39
C ASP A 104 -16.24 2.07 -16.36
N THR A 105 -15.78 2.53 -17.53
CA THR A 105 -14.72 3.55 -17.59
C THR A 105 -15.28 4.89 -17.13
N VAL A 106 -14.77 5.36 -16.00
CA VAL A 106 -15.15 6.62 -15.35
C VAL A 106 -14.39 7.80 -15.97
N ALA A 107 -13.11 7.61 -16.23
CA ALA A 107 -12.26 8.62 -16.84
C ALA A 107 -11.12 7.98 -17.64
N THR A 108 -10.68 8.67 -18.70
CA THR A 108 -9.47 8.33 -19.46
C THR A 108 -8.51 9.51 -19.37
N TYR A 109 -7.27 9.22 -19.01
CA TYR A 109 -6.16 10.17 -18.94
C TYR A 109 -5.30 9.94 -20.18
N THR A 110 -4.91 11.03 -20.84
CA THR A 110 -4.05 11.03 -22.03
C THR A 110 -2.67 11.62 -21.77
N SER A 111 -2.37 11.90 -20.50
CA SER A 111 -1.07 12.31 -20.00
C SER A 111 -0.81 11.67 -18.64
N PRO A 112 0.47 11.43 -18.26
CA PRO A 112 0.81 10.73 -17.04
C PRO A 112 0.79 11.64 -15.79
N THR A 113 -0.26 12.44 -15.64
CA THR A 113 -0.41 13.37 -14.52
C THR A 113 -0.40 12.68 -13.15
N TYR A 114 -0.83 11.41 -13.09
CA TYR A 114 -0.75 10.56 -11.88
C TYR A 114 0.68 10.28 -11.38
N LEU A 115 1.72 10.70 -12.10
CA LEU A 115 3.10 10.62 -11.62
C LEU A 115 3.50 11.81 -10.74
N THR A 116 2.76 12.92 -10.79
CA THR A 116 3.00 14.07 -9.90
C THR A 116 2.16 13.99 -8.63
N THR A 117 2.62 14.63 -7.57
CA THR A 117 1.90 14.72 -6.29
C THR A 117 0.53 15.38 -6.48
N GLU A 118 0.45 16.46 -7.26
CA GLU A 118 -0.79 17.18 -7.55
C GLU A 118 -1.75 16.32 -8.38
N GLY A 119 -1.26 15.61 -9.39
CA GLY A 119 -2.10 14.75 -10.21
C GLY A 119 -2.62 13.53 -9.44
N ARG A 120 -1.81 12.93 -8.56
CA ARG A 120 -2.32 11.89 -7.63
C ARG A 120 -3.33 12.45 -6.65
N THR A 121 -3.11 13.64 -6.11
CA THR A 121 -4.09 14.32 -5.24
C THR A 121 -5.43 14.47 -5.95
N ALA A 122 -5.41 14.94 -7.21
CA ALA A 122 -6.61 15.08 -8.03
C ALA A 122 -7.29 13.74 -8.34
N LEU A 123 -6.50 12.71 -8.68
CA LEU A 123 -6.99 11.34 -8.92
C LEU A 123 -7.69 10.77 -7.68
N LEU A 124 -7.07 10.89 -6.50
CA LEU A 124 -7.67 10.47 -5.22
C LEU A 124 -8.93 11.26 -4.89
N GLY A 125 -8.94 12.58 -5.17
CA GLY A 125 -10.13 13.41 -5.06
C GLY A 125 -11.29 12.92 -5.95
N GLN A 126 -10.99 12.50 -7.18
CA GLN A 126 -11.99 11.92 -8.09
C GLN A 126 -12.51 10.58 -7.54
N VAL A 127 -11.64 9.71 -7.00
CA VAL A 127 -12.06 8.46 -6.35
C VAL A 127 -13.06 8.73 -5.22
N LYS A 128 -12.82 9.73 -4.35
CA LYS A 128 -13.76 10.10 -3.27
C LYS A 128 -15.12 10.55 -3.79
N VAL A 129 -15.16 11.25 -4.92
CA VAL A 129 -16.41 11.75 -5.53
C VAL A 129 -17.19 10.61 -6.18
N TYR A 130 -16.52 9.72 -6.91
CA TYR A 130 -17.16 8.62 -7.63
C TYR A 130 -17.54 7.44 -6.73
N ALA A 131 -16.73 7.16 -5.71
CA ALA A 131 -16.91 6.05 -4.79
C ALA A 131 -16.77 6.53 -3.34
N PRO A 132 -17.71 7.36 -2.84
CA PRO A 132 -17.69 7.82 -1.46
C PRO A 132 -17.85 6.64 -0.51
N ALA A 133 -17.02 6.58 0.52
CA ALA A 133 -17.10 5.59 1.58
C ALA A 133 -16.65 6.16 2.94
N LYS A 134 -16.99 5.45 4.02
CA LYS A 134 -16.52 5.77 5.37
C LYS A 134 -15.03 5.46 5.55
N THR A 135 -14.55 4.40 4.91
CA THR A 135 -13.16 3.94 4.96
C THR A 135 -12.62 3.75 3.54
N TYR A 136 -11.35 4.08 3.34
CA TYR A 136 -10.65 3.86 2.07
C TYR A 136 -9.48 2.92 2.29
N ALA A 137 -9.20 2.06 1.33
CA ALA A 137 -8.00 1.24 1.29
C ALA A 137 -7.38 1.30 -0.10
N MET A 138 -6.08 1.03 -0.19
CA MET A 138 -5.37 1.07 -1.47
C MET A 138 -4.60 -0.22 -1.72
N ILE A 139 -4.65 -0.68 -2.96
CA ILE A 139 -3.77 -1.71 -3.52
C ILE A 139 -2.93 -1.02 -4.58
N VAL A 140 -1.62 -1.14 -4.51
CA VAL A 140 -0.68 -0.61 -5.49
C VAL A 140 -0.04 -1.79 -6.21
N GLY A 141 0.09 -1.72 -7.54
CA GLY A 141 0.78 -2.74 -8.31
C GLY A 141 1.71 -2.10 -9.34
N CYS A 142 3.02 -2.33 -9.19
CA CYS A 142 4.08 -1.86 -10.06
C CYS A 142 5.39 -2.62 -9.82
N HIS A 143 6.52 -2.06 -10.30
CA HIS A 143 7.82 -2.46 -9.77
C HIS A 143 8.10 -1.71 -8.48
N GLY A 144 8.81 -2.34 -7.55
CA GLY A 144 9.24 -1.74 -6.29
C GLY A 144 10.74 -1.84 -6.12
N GLU A 145 11.32 -0.82 -5.48
CA GLU A 145 12.73 -0.80 -5.09
C GLU A 145 12.86 -0.24 -3.67
N GLY A 146 11.89 -0.62 -2.82
CA GLY A 146 11.89 -0.26 -1.41
C GLY A 146 11.98 1.24 -1.17
N TRP A 147 12.97 1.60 -0.37
CA TRP A 147 13.28 2.98 -0.05
C TRP A 147 14.43 3.57 -0.90
N LEU A 148 14.98 2.83 -1.87
CA LEU A 148 16.16 3.29 -2.63
C LEU A 148 15.83 4.44 -3.59
N PRO A 149 16.80 5.37 -3.82
CA PRO A 149 16.57 6.49 -4.71
C PRO A 149 16.44 6.10 -6.18
N SER A 150 15.62 6.84 -6.93
CA SER A 150 15.47 6.73 -8.39
C SER A 150 16.80 6.97 -9.12
N ASN A 151 17.06 6.20 -10.18
CA ASN A 151 18.35 6.20 -10.92
C ASN A 151 18.61 7.46 -11.78
N GLY A 152 17.89 8.57 -11.56
CA GLY A 152 17.89 9.74 -12.45
C GLY A 152 18.41 11.05 -11.86
N LYS A 153 18.56 11.18 -10.55
CA LYS A 153 18.91 12.47 -9.91
C LYS A 153 20.08 12.30 -8.94
N LYS A 154 21.30 12.45 -9.47
CA LYS A 154 22.47 12.79 -8.62
C LYS A 154 22.11 14.09 -7.89
N ASN A 155 21.93 14.04 -6.57
CA ASN A 155 21.62 15.16 -5.66
C ASN A 155 20.14 15.45 -5.32
N VAL A 156 19.19 14.56 -5.61
CA VAL A 156 17.84 14.62 -5.01
C VAL A 156 17.46 13.21 -4.56
N ALA A 157 17.55 12.94 -3.26
CA ALA A 157 17.40 11.60 -2.70
C ALA A 157 15.95 11.16 -2.66
N THR A 158 15.52 10.21 -3.51
CA THR A 158 14.08 9.88 -3.52
C THR A 158 13.66 8.45 -3.90
N ARG A 159 13.01 7.83 -2.93
CA ARG A 159 12.65 6.42 -2.66
C ARG A 159 11.43 5.93 -3.46
N PHE A 160 11.42 4.85 -4.26
CA PHE A 160 10.33 4.67 -5.26
C PHE A 160 9.66 3.29 -5.46
N PHE A 161 8.44 3.35 -6.00
CA PHE A 161 7.76 2.31 -6.76
C PHE A 161 7.32 2.88 -8.12
N GLY A 162 7.05 2.08 -9.14
CA GLY A 162 6.61 2.58 -10.45
C GLY A 162 7.22 1.88 -11.65
N GLY A 163 7.38 2.62 -12.74
CA GLY A 163 7.96 2.09 -13.97
C GLY A 163 9.48 1.87 -13.90
N THR A 164 9.99 1.07 -14.84
CA THR A 164 11.42 0.75 -14.95
C THR A 164 12.31 1.92 -15.38
N SER A 165 11.73 3.05 -15.82
CA SER A 165 12.46 4.28 -16.18
C SER A 165 12.20 5.38 -15.14
N PRO A 166 13.21 6.20 -14.76
CA PRO A 166 13.10 7.16 -13.65
C PRO A 166 11.92 8.13 -13.72
N GLU A 167 11.50 8.52 -14.92
CA GLU A 167 10.38 9.43 -15.14
C GLU A 167 9.01 8.82 -14.77
N TYR A 168 8.92 7.50 -14.63
CA TYR A 168 7.71 6.76 -14.24
C TYR A 168 7.75 6.25 -12.79
N GLN A 169 8.76 6.66 -12.03
CA GLN A 169 8.93 6.28 -10.63
C GLN A 169 8.23 7.29 -9.72
N ILE A 170 7.50 6.77 -8.74
CA ILE A 170 6.73 7.51 -7.76
C ILE A 170 7.40 7.36 -6.41
N GLU A 171 7.69 8.50 -5.80
CA GLU A 171 8.42 8.50 -4.54
C GLU A 171 7.48 8.26 -3.35
N ILE A 172 7.90 7.47 -2.36
CA ILE A 172 7.07 7.17 -1.18
C ILE A 172 6.64 8.44 -0.42
N PRO A 173 7.50 9.43 -0.13
CA PRO A 173 7.08 10.67 0.51
C PRO A 173 6.06 11.48 -0.31
N ASP A 174 6.24 11.54 -1.62
CA ASP A 174 5.34 12.25 -2.54
C ASP A 174 4.01 11.52 -2.71
N PHE A 175 4.02 10.19 -2.62
CA PHE A 175 2.83 9.36 -2.56
C PHE A 175 2.06 9.61 -1.27
N ALA A 176 2.73 9.56 -0.10
CA ALA A 176 2.13 9.89 1.18
C ALA A 176 1.54 11.31 1.17
N LYS A 177 2.30 12.30 0.70
CA LYS A 177 1.85 13.69 0.57
C LYS A 177 0.59 13.81 -0.28
N SER A 178 0.46 13.05 -1.36
CA SER A 178 -0.76 13.08 -2.19
C SER A 178 -2.00 12.55 -1.46
N ILE A 179 -1.85 11.54 -0.60
CA ILE A 179 -2.94 11.00 0.24
C ILE A 179 -3.36 12.04 1.29
N THR A 180 -2.40 12.66 1.97
CA THR A 180 -2.65 13.75 2.92
C THR A 180 -3.35 14.93 2.26
N ASN A 181 -2.86 15.38 1.10
CA ASN A 181 -3.45 16.51 0.37
C ASN A 181 -4.88 16.22 -0.11
N ALA A 182 -5.20 14.96 -0.41
CA ALA A 182 -6.57 14.53 -0.74
C ALA A 182 -7.51 14.49 0.49
N GLY A 183 -6.99 14.76 1.69
CA GLY A 183 -7.71 14.63 2.95
C GLY A 183 -8.18 13.20 3.16
N MET A 184 -7.27 12.23 2.96
CA MET A 184 -7.54 10.81 3.08
C MET A 184 -6.57 10.17 4.07
N LYS A 185 -7.02 9.05 4.64
CA LYS A 185 -6.18 8.08 5.35
C LYS A 185 -6.66 6.70 4.94
N MET A 186 -5.72 5.81 4.66
CA MET A 186 -6.02 4.45 4.20
C MET A 186 -6.12 3.50 5.41
N GLN A 187 -7.05 2.56 5.38
CA GLN A 187 -7.09 1.45 6.33
C GLN A 187 -5.92 0.50 6.11
N PHE A 188 -5.58 0.26 4.85
CA PHE A 188 -4.35 -0.41 4.47
C PHE A 188 -3.86 0.13 3.14
N ILE A 189 -2.54 0.06 2.94
CA ILE A 189 -1.90 0.12 1.64
C ILE A 189 -1.24 -1.23 1.43
N LEU A 190 -1.75 -2.01 0.48
CA LEU A 190 -1.10 -3.23 0.01
C LEU A 190 -0.23 -2.87 -1.18
N PHE A 191 1.05 -3.20 -1.11
CA PHE A 191 1.98 -3.12 -2.22
C PHE A 191 2.18 -4.51 -2.83
N ASP A 192 1.72 -4.66 -4.07
CA ASP A 192 1.98 -5.79 -4.95
C ASP A 192 3.23 -5.49 -5.78
N ASP A 193 4.33 -5.28 -5.05
CA ASP A 193 5.59 -4.75 -5.54
C ASP A 193 6.75 -5.39 -4.73
N CYS A 194 7.95 -5.39 -5.31
CA CYS A 194 9.15 -5.89 -4.63
C CYS A 194 9.63 -4.93 -3.53
N TYR A 195 10.20 -5.50 -2.46
CA TYR A 195 11.01 -4.79 -1.47
C TYR A 195 10.34 -3.64 -0.69
N LEU A 196 9.01 -3.50 -0.67
CA LEU A 196 8.33 -2.40 0.03
C LEU A 196 8.00 -2.68 1.50
N SER A 197 8.22 -3.91 1.99
CA SER A 197 8.13 -4.21 3.44
C SER A 197 9.42 -3.82 4.15
N THR A 198 9.70 -2.51 4.21
CA THR A 198 10.88 -1.95 4.91
C THR A 198 10.44 -0.94 5.96
N ILE A 199 11.21 -0.84 7.05
CA ILE A 199 10.91 0.12 8.13
C ILE A 199 10.98 1.57 7.65
N GLU A 200 11.86 1.87 6.70
CA GLU A 200 12.04 3.19 6.10
C GLU A 200 10.82 3.62 5.28
N VAL A 201 10.20 2.69 4.54
CA VAL A 201 8.96 2.90 3.79
C VAL A 201 7.78 3.03 4.76
N ALA A 202 7.67 2.11 5.71
CA ALA A 202 6.61 2.13 6.71
C ALA A 202 6.61 3.45 7.49
N TYR A 203 7.80 3.95 7.87
CA TYR A 203 7.94 5.23 8.56
C TYR A 203 7.43 6.41 7.75
N ASP A 204 7.72 6.47 6.44
CA ASP A 204 7.21 7.54 5.58
C ASP A 204 5.67 7.48 5.41
N LEU A 205 5.06 6.28 5.48
CA LEU A 205 3.63 6.07 5.28
C LEU A 205 2.78 6.12 6.57
N ARG A 206 3.39 6.08 7.75
CA ARG A 206 2.71 5.88 9.05
C ARG A 206 1.56 6.85 9.37
N THR A 207 1.57 8.03 8.76
CA THR A 207 0.53 9.05 9.00
C THR A 207 -0.65 8.96 8.02
N VAL A 208 -0.50 8.21 6.92
CA VAL A 208 -1.47 8.13 5.83
C VAL A 208 -2.12 6.76 5.68
N THR A 209 -1.68 5.77 6.45
CA THR A 209 -2.30 4.44 6.50
C THR A 209 -2.29 3.87 7.91
N ASP A 210 -3.25 2.99 8.23
CA ASP A 210 -3.22 2.20 9.47
C ASP A 210 -2.31 0.97 9.32
N HIS A 211 -2.31 0.32 8.14
CA HIS A 211 -1.47 -0.85 7.87
C HIS A 211 -0.73 -0.74 6.53
N VAL A 212 0.47 -1.32 6.46
CA VAL A 212 1.20 -1.59 5.21
C VAL A 212 1.30 -3.10 5.03
N ILE A 213 0.97 -3.61 3.85
CA ILE A 213 1.10 -5.03 3.51
C ILE A 213 2.03 -5.11 2.31
N ALA A 214 3.18 -5.74 2.44
CA ALA A 214 4.18 -5.70 1.39
C ALA A 214 5.13 -6.91 1.45
N SER A 215 5.88 -7.10 0.37
CA SER A 215 6.96 -8.08 0.30
C SER A 215 8.26 -7.51 0.83
N THR A 216 9.02 -8.30 1.60
CA THR A 216 10.42 -7.96 1.98
C THR A 216 11.39 -8.18 0.84
N SER A 217 11.01 -9.00 -0.14
CA SER A 217 11.87 -9.53 -1.20
C SER A 217 11.21 -9.34 -2.57
N GLU A 218 11.76 -9.92 -3.64
CA GLU A 218 11.03 -9.94 -4.93
C GLU A 218 9.73 -10.73 -4.80
N ILE A 219 8.68 -10.21 -5.42
CA ILE A 219 7.45 -10.93 -5.68
C ILE A 219 7.43 -11.36 -7.15
N MET A 220 7.00 -12.59 -7.43
CA MET A 220 6.94 -13.06 -8.82
C MET A 220 5.94 -12.21 -9.61
N ALA A 221 6.17 -12.02 -10.91
CA ALA A 221 5.33 -11.15 -11.76
C ALA A 221 3.82 -11.45 -11.74
N PHE A 222 3.40 -12.65 -11.27
CA PHE A 222 1.99 -12.95 -11.01
C PHE A 222 1.37 -12.01 -9.97
N GLY A 223 2.15 -11.53 -9.00
CA GLY A 223 1.71 -10.66 -7.92
C GLY A 223 0.89 -11.40 -6.87
N MET A 224 0.04 -10.66 -6.17
CA MET A 224 -0.78 -11.26 -5.11
C MET A 224 -1.86 -12.20 -5.67
N PRO A 225 -2.17 -13.32 -4.98
CA PRO A 225 -3.22 -14.25 -5.39
C PRO A 225 -4.61 -13.71 -5.04
N TYR A 226 -5.04 -12.65 -5.74
CA TYR A 226 -6.28 -11.93 -5.42
C TYR A 226 -7.53 -12.80 -5.43
N GLN A 227 -7.58 -13.87 -6.22
CA GLN A 227 -8.71 -14.81 -6.17
C GLN A 227 -8.86 -15.42 -4.76
N ASN A 228 -7.75 -15.70 -4.08
CA ASN A 228 -7.72 -16.27 -2.74
C ASN A 228 -7.88 -15.20 -1.65
N ILE A 229 -7.23 -14.04 -1.82
CA ILE A 229 -7.09 -13.07 -0.72
C ILE A 229 -8.13 -11.95 -0.72
N PHE A 230 -8.73 -11.61 -1.87
CA PHE A 230 -9.50 -10.37 -2.00
C PHE A 230 -10.75 -10.34 -1.11
N LYS A 231 -11.35 -11.52 -0.85
CA LYS A 231 -12.47 -11.66 0.10
C LYS A 231 -12.11 -11.20 1.52
N TYR A 232 -10.87 -11.41 1.97
CA TYR A 232 -10.41 -10.97 3.28
C TYR A 232 -10.16 -9.45 3.31
N LEU A 233 -9.67 -8.88 2.20
CA LEU A 233 -9.46 -7.42 2.06
C LEU A 233 -10.77 -6.62 2.01
N MET A 234 -11.83 -7.20 1.41
CA MET A 234 -13.14 -6.57 1.30
C MET A 234 -13.90 -6.43 2.63
N GLN A 235 -13.60 -7.25 3.64
CA GLN A 235 -14.28 -7.20 4.93
C GLN A 235 -14.09 -5.85 5.62
N THR A 236 -15.11 -5.34 6.33
CA THR A 236 -15.00 -4.06 7.07
C THR A 236 -13.75 -4.01 7.95
N GLN A 237 -13.44 -5.11 8.63
CA GLN A 237 -12.15 -5.36 9.27
C GLN A 237 -11.41 -6.43 8.46
N PRO A 238 -10.35 -6.08 7.72
CA PRO A 238 -9.60 -7.06 6.95
C PRO A 238 -8.98 -8.16 7.82
N ASP A 239 -9.03 -9.40 7.33
CA ASP A 239 -8.32 -10.52 7.95
C ASP A 239 -6.91 -10.64 7.37
N TYR A 240 -6.01 -9.81 7.89
CA TYR A 240 -4.60 -9.77 7.45
C TYR A 240 -3.85 -11.07 7.69
N LYS A 241 -4.24 -11.86 8.71
CA LYS A 241 -3.66 -13.17 8.97
C LYS A 241 -3.93 -14.10 7.80
N SER A 242 -5.20 -14.20 7.40
CA SER A 242 -5.61 -15.03 6.27
C SER A 242 -5.00 -14.56 4.94
N VAL A 243 -4.79 -13.24 4.76
CA VAL A 243 -4.05 -12.71 3.60
C VAL A 243 -2.62 -13.29 3.55
N CYS A 244 -1.87 -13.23 4.66
CA CYS A 244 -0.51 -13.80 4.71
C CYS A 244 -0.50 -15.32 4.55
N THR A 245 -1.45 -16.03 5.16
CA THR A 245 -1.56 -17.49 5.06
C THR A 245 -1.84 -17.93 3.62
N GLU A 246 -2.78 -17.29 2.93
CA GLU A 246 -3.16 -17.67 1.56
C GLU A 246 -2.10 -17.23 0.53
N PHE A 247 -1.41 -16.12 0.78
CA PHE A 247 -0.21 -15.75 0.02
C PHE A 247 0.86 -16.85 0.09
N HIS A 248 1.18 -17.30 1.31
CA HIS A 248 2.14 -18.37 1.51
C HIS A 248 1.67 -19.66 0.86
N ASP A 249 0.43 -20.09 1.10
CA ASP A 249 -0.11 -21.34 0.55
C ASP A 249 -0.14 -21.37 -0.99
N PHE A 250 -0.35 -20.21 -1.61
CA PHE A 250 -0.22 -20.03 -3.05
C PHE A 250 1.24 -20.21 -3.49
N TYR A 251 2.15 -19.42 -2.95
CA TYR A 251 3.55 -19.43 -3.38
C TYR A 251 4.27 -20.73 -3.01
N SER A 252 3.95 -21.42 -1.93
CA SER A 252 4.53 -22.74 -1.62
C SER A 252 4.25 -23.80 -2.69
N LYS A 253 3.21 -23.60 -3.52
CA LYS A 253 2.78 -24.53 -4.59
C LYS A 253 2.99 -23.95 -5.98
N TYR A 254 3.48 -22.71 -6.07
CA TYR A 254 3.69 -22.03 -7.33
C TYR A 254 4.95 -22.56 -8.03
N ASP A 255 5.01 -22.46 -9.36
CA ASP A 255 6.14 -22.96 -10.16
C ASP A 255 7.49 -22.38 -9.73
N MET A 256 7.46 -21.13 -9.24
CA MET A 256 8.56 -20.45 -8.59
C MET A 256 8.21 -20.27 -7.11
N PRO A 257 8.54 -21.24 -6.24
CA PRO A 257 7.94 -21.33 -4.91
C PRO A 257 8.61 -20.40 -3.89
N TYR A 258 8.55 -19.10 -4.18
CA TYR A 258 9.24 -18.05 -3.46
C TYR A 258 8.27 -16.92 -3.14
N GLY A 259 8.19 -16.54 -1.86
CA GLY A 259 7.41 -15.41 -1.41
C GLY A 259 7.70 -15.09 0.05
N ALA A 260 7.74 -13.80 0.37
CA ALA A 260 7.96 -13.30 1.72
C ALA A 260 7.09 -12.05 1.93
N ILE A 261 6.12 -12.12 2.84
CA ILE A 261 5.15 -11.04 3.07
C ILE A 261 5.08 -10.67 4.55
N GLY A 262 4.91 -9.38 4.82
CA GLY A 262 4.65 -8.83 6.15
C GLY A 262 3.48 -7.85 6.15
N VAL A 263 2.83 -7.76 7.31
CA VAL A 263 1.81 -6.75 7.61
C VAL A 263 2.34 -5.90 8.74
N THR A 264 2.58 -4.62 8.47
CA THR A 264 3.05 -3.64 9.44
C THR A 264 1.88 -2.82 9.97
N ASP A 265 1.69 -2.77 11.28
CA ASP A 265 0.75 -1.89 11.97
C ASP A 265 1.42 -0.54 12.26
N CYS A 266 0.95 0.50 11.57
CA CYS A 266 1.54 1.82 11.63
C CYS A 266 1.36 2.53 12.98
N ALA A 267 0.46 2.05 13.85
CA ALA A 267 0.27 2.60 15.19
C ALA A 267 1.51 2.44 16.09
N TYR A 268 2.38 1.46 15.81
CA TYR A 268 3.57 1.16 16.62
C TYR A 268 4.87 1.75 16.05
N ILE A 269 4.82 2.40 14.89
CA ILE A 269 6.03 2.87 14.20
C ILE A 269 6.77 3.96 14.99
N ASP A 270 6.06 4.94 15.57
CA ASP A 270 6.71 6.01 16.34
C ASP A 270 7.35 5.45 17.63
N GLN A 271 6.71 4.46 18.26
CA GLN A 271 7.28 3.76 19.42
C GLN A 271 8.54 2.99 19.02
N MET A 272 8.51 2.31 17.87
CA MET A 272 9.69 1.58 17.37
C MET A 272 10.83 2.53 17.02
N ALA A 273 10.54 3.70 16.45
CA ALA A 273 11.56 4.72 16.18
C ALA A 273 12.21 5.22 17.48
N ALA A 274 11.42 5.49 18.52
CA ALA A 274 11.94 5.90 19.82
C ALA A 274 12.82 4.81 20.47
N LEU A 275 12.39 3.55 20.39
CA LEU A 275 13.18 2.42 20.90
C LEU A 275 14.50 2.26 20.13
N MET A 276 14.44 2.27 18.79
CA MET A 276 15.62 2.17 17.95
C MET A 276 16.58 3.34 18.16
N LYS A 277 16.08 4.55 18.45
CA LYS A 277 16.93 5.68 18.83
C LYS A 277 17.76 5.39 20.07
N ASN A 278 17.14 4.80 21.09
CA ASN A 278 17.85 4.44 22.32
C ASN A 278 18.86 3.32 22.06
N ILE A 279 18.47 2.30 21.28
CA ILE A 279 19.36 1.20 20.89
C ILE A 279 20.58 1.72 20.13
N ASN A 280 20.38 2.55 19.10
CA ASN A 280 21.46 3.10 18.28
C ASN A 280 22.38 4.07 19.03
N ALA A 281 21.90 4.69 20.12
CA ALA A 281 22.74 5.51 20.99
C ALA A 281 23.68 4.68 21.88
N LEU A 282 23.35 3.41 22.12
CA LEU A 282 24.10 2.51 23.00
C LEU A 282 24.94 1.48 22.24
N HIS A 283 24.48 1.10 21.04
CA HIS A 283 25.02 -0.02 20.28
C HIS A 283 25.46 0.40 18.89
N THR A 284 26.45 -0.29 18.35
CA THR A 284 26.90 -0.14 16.96
C THR A 284 27.18 -1.54 16.42
N ILE A 285 26.66 -1.83 15.23
CA ILE A 285 26.88 -3.14 14.60
C ILE A 285 28.38 -3.34 14.32
N ASN A 286 28.89 -4.51 14.66
CA ASN A 286 30.24 -4.90 14.28
C ASN A 286 30.27 -5.28 12.80
N ASP A 287 31.17 -4.66 12.02
CA ASP A 287 31.27 -4.91 10.58
C ASP A 287 31.48 -6.41 10.25
N ALA A 288 32.15 -7.16 11.13
CA ALA A 288 32.36 -8.60 10.97
C ALA A 288 31.09 -9.46 11.16
N ASP A 289 30.00 -8.86 11.66
CA ASP A 289 28.72 -9.53 11.88
C ASP A 289 27.69 -9.18 10.80
N ILE A 290 27.95 -8.21 9.93
CA ILE A 290 26.99 -7.79 8.88
C ILE A 290 26.64 -8.95 7.94
N ASP A 291 27.64 -9.71 7.49
CA ASP A 291 27.44 -10.86 6.60
C ASP A 291 26.72 -12.05 7.27
N LYS A 292 26.47 -11.98 8.58
CA LYS A 292 25.73 -13.01 9.35
C LYS A 292 24.24 -12.67 9.46
N ILE A 293 23.86 -11.42 9.18
CA ILE A 293 22.47 -10.98 9.20
C ILE A 293 21.77 -11.57 7.97
N GLN A 294 20.55 -12.07 8.15
CA GLN A 294 19.75 -12.59 7.03
C GLN A 294 19.61 -11.56 5.89
N ASP A 295 20.10 -11.94 4.72
CA ASP A 295 19.87 -11.28 3.44
C ASP A 295 18.44 -11.56 2.94
N LEU A 296 17.68 -10.51 2.62
CA LEU A 296 16.33 -10.60 2.04
C LEU A 296 16.26 -10.07 0.60
N ASP A 297 17.40 -9.84 -0.05
CA ASP A 297 17.51 -9.42 -1.46
C ASP A 297 18.20 -10.41 -2.40
N ALA A 298 18.85 -11.45 -1.86
CA ALA A 298 19.32 -12.62 -2.61
C ALA A 298 20.29 -12.29 -3.76
N ASP A 299 21.30 -11.46 -3.49
CA ASP A 299 22.23 -10.85 -4.47
C ASP A 299 21.53 -10.01 -5.55
N HIS A 300 20.31 -9.51 -5.30
CA HIS A 300 19.82 -8.39 -6.11
C HIS A 300 20.77 -7.19 -5.97
N PHE A 301 21.35 -7.03 -4.78
CA PHE A 301 22.46 -6.12 -4.53
C PHE A 301 23.67 -6.83 -3.93
N THR A 302 24.85 -6.28 -4.21
CA THR A 302 26.10 -6.75 -3.58
C THR A 302 26.99 -5.54 -3.27
N PRO A 303 27.24 -5.24 -1.97
CA PRO A 303 26.74 -5.93 -0.78
C PRO A 303 25.23 -5.74 -0.57
N THR A 304 24.60 -6.60 0.24
CA THR A 304 23.15 -6.61 0.51
C THR A 304 22.64 -5.22 0.95
N VAL A 305 21.44 -4.89 0.49
CA VAL A 305 20.68 -3.68 0.84
C VAL A 305 19.58 -4.01 1.84
N TYR A 306 18.78 -5.05 1.59
CA TYR A 306 17.60 -5.34 2.41
C TYR A 306 17.91 -6.49 3.37
N TYR A 307 18.24 -6.16 4.61
CA TYR A 307 18.49 -7.13 5.68
C TYR A 307 17.22 -7.34 6.51
N ASP A 308 17.05 -8.54 7.07
CA ASP A 308 15.97 -8.78 8.04
C ASP A 308 16.11 -7.87 9.28
N PHE A 309 15.05 -7.13 9.61
CA PHE A 309 15.11 -6.14 10.69
C PHE A 309 15.27 -6.78 12.07
N GLY A 310 14.59 -7.91 12.31
CA GLY A 310 14.71 -8.64 13.57
C GLY A 310 16.09 -9.24 13.78
N ASP A 311 16.64 -9.89 12.75
CA ASP A 311 17.97 -10.49 12.81
C ASP A 311 19.08 -9.42 12.86
N TYR A 312 18.89 -8.26 12.23
CA TYR A 312 19.77 -7.11 12.41
C TYR A 312 19.85 -6.68 13.87
N VAL A 313 18.71 -6.44 14.53
CA VAL A 313 18.71 -5.96 15.92
C VAL A 313 19.23 -7.02 16.89
N LYS A 314 19.00 -8.31 16.60
CA LYS A 314 19.61 -9.42 17.33
C LYS A 314 21.14 -9.38 17.31
N HIS A 315 21.76 -9.04 16.17
CA HIS A 315 23.22 -8.88 16.08
C HIS A 315 23.69 -7.55 16.68
N LEU A 316 22.94 -6.47 16.49
CA LEU A 316 23.23 -5.16 17.07
C LEU A 316 23.25 -5.18 18.61
N CYS A 317 22.32 -5.93 19.21
CA CYS A 317 22.16 -6.06 20.66
C CYS A 317 22.69 -7.40 21.19
N ALA A 318 23.71 -7.99 20.56
CA ALA A 318 24.21 -9.33 20.93
C ALA A 318 24.61 -9.43 22.41
N ASP A 319 25.12 -8.34 22.99
CA ASP A 319 25.53 -8.24 24.40
C ASP A 319 24.49 -7.52 25.30
N ASP A 320 23.29 -7.21 24.78
CA ASP A 320 22.21 -6.52 25.50
C ASP A 320 20.87 -7.23 25.34
N GLY A 321 20.69 -8.29 26.13
CA GLY A 321 19.46 -9.08 26.11
C GLY A 321 18.21 -8.32 26.58
N ALA A 322 18.36 -7.23 27.34
CA ALA A 322 17.23 -6.43 27.80
C ALA A 322 16.64 -5.61 26.64
N SER A 323 17.48 -4.86 25.94
CA SER A 323 17.09 -4.10 24.75
C SER A 323 16.54 -5.02 23.65
N LEU A 324 17.15 -6.18 23.45
CA LEU A 324 16.65 -7.16 22.48
C LEU A 324 15.26 -7.71 22.84
N THR A 325 14.99 -7.93 24.12
CA THR A 325 13.66 -8.40 24.58
C THR A 325 12.58 -7.33 24.40
N GLU A 326 12.91 -6.08 24.73
CA GLU A 326 12.01 -4.95 24.52
C GLU A 326 11.70 -4.76 23.02
N PHE A 327 12.74 -4.81 22.18
CA PHE A 327 12.60 -4.74 20.74
C PHE A 327 11.72 -5.86 20.19
N ASN A 328 11.97 -7.12 20.54
CA ASN A 328 11.19 -8.25 20.05
C ASN A 328 9.72 -8.18 20.48
N THR A 329 9.45 -7.66 21.69
CA THR A 329 8.09 -7.44 22.17
C THR A 329 7.38 -6.42 21.29
N LEU A 330 8.01 -5.28 21.02
CA LEU A 330 7.42 -4.23 20.17
C LEU A 330 7.33 -4.65 18.70
N LEU A 331 8.32 -5.39 18.18
CA LEU A 331 8.32 -5.92 16.83
C LEU A 331 7.13 -6.87 16.59
N SER A 332 6.71 -7.64 17.61
CA SER A 332 5.53 -8.52 17.50
C SER A 332 4.22 -7.74 17.35
N GLN A 333 4.16 -6.51 17.85
CA GLN A 333 3.01 -5.60 17.68
C GLN A 333 3.10 -4.82 16.37
N LEU A 334 4.32 -4.43 15.99
CA LEU A 334 4.60 -3.73 14.75
C LEU A 334 4.35 -4.62 13.52
N VAL A 335 4.74 -5.89 13.56
CA VAL A 335 4.57 -6.86 12.46
C VAL A 335 3.78 -8.09 12.96
N PRO A 336 2.47 -7.94 13.23
CA PRO A 336 1.66 -8.98 13.85
C PRO A 336 1.42 -10.19 12.94
N TYR A 337 1.47 -10.00 11.62
CA TYR A 337 1.28 -11.07 10.63
C TYR A 337 2.39 -11.04 9.59
N LYS A 338 2.89 -12.22 9.26
CA LYS A 338 3.96 -12.43 8.29
C LYS A 338 3.98 -13.88 7.84
N ALA A 339 4.44 -14.13 6.63
CA ALA A 339 4.69 -15.48 6.13
C ALA A 339 5.81 -15.47 5.10
N CYS A 340 6.60 -16.54 5.05
CA CYS A 340 7.69 -16.68 4.10
C CYS A 340 7.88 -18.15 3.73
N THR A 341 8.15 -18.42 2.46
CA THR A 341 8.61 -19.73 1.98
C THR A 341 10.03 -20.01 2.49
N GLU A 342 10.48 -21.27 2.45
CA GLU A 342 11.83 -21.66 2.92
C GLU A 342 12.97 -20.91 2.20
N LYS A 343 12.70 -20.40 1.00
CA LYS A 343 13.63 -19.63 0.17
C LYS A 343 12.96 -18.40 -0.40
N ILE A 344 13.77 -17.39 -0.70
CA ILE A 344 13.41 -16.27 -1.58
C ILE A 344 14.25 -16.33 -2.85
N TYR A 345 13.80 -15.66 -3.91
CA TYR A 345 14.48 -15.60 -5.20
C TYR A 345 14.72 -14.16 -5.62
N SER A 346 15.85 -13.93 -6.29
CA SER A 346 16.08 -12.71 -7.07
C SER A 346 16.33 -13.04 -8.53
N TYR A 347 15.65 -12.30 -9.42
CA TYR A 347 15.91 -12.34 -10.85
C TYR A 347 17.29 -11.76 -11.19
N THR A 348 17.68 -10.65 -10.57
CA THR A 348 18.97 -9.99 -10.78
C THR A 348 20.12 -10.86 -10.28
N GLY A 349 19.99 -11.39 -9.05
CA GLY A 349 20.97 -12.32 -8.46
C GLY A 349 20.97 -13.70 -9.14
N ARG A 350 19.93 -14.02 -9.91
CA ARG A 350 19.72 -15.31 -10.60
C ARG A 350 19.82 -16.52 -9.67
N LYS A 351 19.45 -16.34 -8.41
CA LYS A 351 19.56 -17.38 -7.38
C LYS A 351 18.39 -17.33 -6.41
N ALA A 352 18.19 -18.44 -5.72
CA ALA A 352 17.36 -18.52 -4.54
C ALA A 352 18.23 -18.78 -3.31
N ILE A 353 17.96 -18.08 -2.21
CA ILE A 353 18.66 -18.26 -0.93
C ILE A 353 17.69 -18.72 0.15
N ALA A 354 18.21 -19.43 1.14
CA ALA A 354 17.42 -19.87 2.29
C ALA A 354 17.09 -18.69 3.22
N VAL A 355 15.91 -18.76 3.83
CA VAL A 355 15.47 -17.81 4.86
C VAL A 355 15.53 -18.51 6.21
N ASN A 356 16.55 -18.19 7.01
CA ASN A 356 16.77 -18.75 8.34
C ASN A 356 16.20 -17.86 9.46
N ALA A 357 16.01 -16.57 9.19
CA ALA A 357 15.35 -15.62 10.07
C ALA A 357 14.36 -14.78 9.26
N PHE A 358 13.17 -14.53 9.81
CA PHE A 358 12.16 -13.72 9.13
C PHE A 358 11.29 -12.94 10.12
N SER A 359 11.56 -11.65 10.20
CA SER A 359 10.83 -10.66 11.01
C SER A 359 9.61 -10.07 10.30
N GLY A 360 9.50 -10.27 8.98
CA GLY A 360 8.41 -9.76 8.14
C GLY A 360 8.66 -8.35 7.58
N MET A 361 9.79 -7.73 7.91
CA MET A 361 10.16 -6.39 7.47
C MET A 361 11.69 -6.28 7.37
N THR A 362 12.18 -5.44 6.44
CA THR A 362 13.61 -5.20 6.27
C THR A 362 14.05 -3.87 6.88
N THR A 363 15.37 -3.74 7.04
CA THR A 363 16.06 -2.47 7.19
C THR A 363 17.32 -2.47 6.32
N SER A 364 17.81 -1.28 5.99
CA SER A 364 19.08 -1.10 5.31
C SER A 364 20.13 -0.36 6.15
N ASP A 365 19.88 -0.18 7.45
CA ASP A 365 20.82 0.44 8.39
C ASP A 365 22.24 -0.19 8.35
N PRO A 366 22.42 -1.53 8.32
CA PRO A 366 23.78 -2.11 8.24
C PRO A 366 24.38 -2.10 6.83
N SER A 367 23.60 -1.79 5.78
CA SER A 367 24.09 -1.89 4.41
C SER A 367 25.27 -0.95 4.14
N LYS A 368 26.25 -1.51 3.42
CA LYS A 368 27.45 -0.84 2.89
C LYS A 368 27.37 -0.62 1.37
N HIS A 369 26.21 -0.88 0.75
CA HIS A 369 26.04 -0.70 -0.69
C HIS A 369 26.18 0.78 -1.05
N GLU A 370 26.84 1.10 -2.17
CA GLU A 370 27.15 2.48 -2.57
C GLU A 370 25.90 3.36 -2.71
N ARG A 371 24.78 2.76 -3.15
CA ARG A 371 23.48 3.46 -3.25
C ARG A 371 22.83 3.78 -1.92
N VAL A 372 23.29 3.17 -0.81
CA VAL A 372 22.66 3.21 0.51
C VAL A 372 23.43 4.07 1.50
N VAL A 373 24.76 3.94 1.54
CA VAL A 373 25.60 4.50 2.61
C VAL A 373 25.35 5.98 2.90
N GLU A 374 25.22 6.81 1.86
CA GLU A 374 24.92 8.24 2.01
C GLU A 374 23.42 8.51 2.12
N THR A 375 22.61 7.76 1.37
CA THR A 375 21.19 8.07 1.16
C THR A 375 20.32 7.67 2.34
N LYS A 376 20.69 6.60 3.08
CA LYS A 376 19.97 6.18 4.30
C LYS A 376 19.91 7.29 5.33
N THR A 377 20.99 8.09 5.44
CA THR A 377 21.08 9.20 6.41
C THR A 377 20.06 10.32 6.15
N GLN A 378 19.51 10.37 4.94
CA GLN A 378 18.54 11.38 4.52
C GLN A 378 17.10 10.93 4.78
N THR A 379 16.90 9.64 5.09
CA THR A 379 15.59 9.08 5.36
C THR A 379 14.97 9.70 6.61
N ALA A 380 13.63 9.78 6.65
CA ALA A 380 12.92 10.24 7.83
C ALA A 380 13.07 9.25 9.01
N TRP A 381 13.22 7.95 8.70
CA TRP A 381 13.55 6.91 9.67
C TRP A 381 14.89 7.18 10.34
N TRP A 382 15.97 7.34 9.56
CA TRP A 382 17.31 7.61 10.12
C TRP A 382 17.32 8.84 11.01
N LYS A 383 16.71 9.94 10.56
CA LYS A 383 16.59 11.19 11.35
C LYS A 383 15.81 11.01 12.66
N ALA A 384 14.98 9.99 12.76
CA ALA A 384 14.22 9.68 13.96
C ALA A 384 14.98 8.74 14.91
N THR A 385 15.92 7.95 14.39
CA THR A 385 16.61 6.87 15.12
C THR A 385 18.09 7.11 15.38
N HIS A 386 18.66 8.22 14.90
CA HIS A 386 20.03 8.66 15.12
C HIS A 386 20.02 10.17 15.40
#